data_AF-A0A0B2QHM1-F1
#
_entry.id   AF-A0A0B2QHM1-F1
#
_cell.length_a   1.000
_cell.length_b   1.000
_cell.length_c   1.000
_cell.angle_alpha   90.00
_cell.angle_beta   90.00
_cell.angle_gamma   90.00
#
_symmetry.space_group_name_H-M   'P 1'
#
loop_
_entity.id
_entity.type
_entity.pdbx_description
1 polymer ?
#
loop_
_entity_poly.entity_id
_entity_poly.type
_entity_poly.pdbx_seq_one_letter_code
_entity_poly.pdbx_strand_id
1 'polypeptide(L)' 'MFHERTKHLEIDCHFVRNKIQEGVLGLLSISSKEQLADFFTKVLPPPSFVPFISKLGMIYIYHAPACRGMSK' A
#
# COMPACT_ATOMS: atom_id res chain seq x y z
N MET A 1 5.95 -17.65 25.66
CA MET A 1 6.26 -18.56 24.54
C MET A 1 5.72 -17.98 23.23
N PHE A 2 6.50 -17.10 22.57
CA PHE A 2 6.24 -16.62 21.19
C PHE A 2 7.40 -16.94 20.24
N HIS A 3 8.22 -17.92 20.62
CA HIS A 3 9.52 -18.17 20.02
C HIS A 3 9.41 -18.55 18.53
N GLU A 4 8.34 -19.25 18.15
CA GLU A 4 8.16 -19.73 16.78
C GLU A 4 7.78 -18.62 15.78
N ARG A 5 6.92 -17.67 16.17
CA ARG A 5 6.58 -16.50 15.32
C ARG A 5 7.74 -15.52 15.19
N THR A 6 8.46 -15.28 16.29
CA THR A 6 9.67 -14.43 16.29
C THR A 6 10.75 -15.06 15.40
N LYS A 7 10.92 -16.39 15.46
CA LYS A 7 11.86 -17.12 14.61
C LYS A 7 11.55 -16.96 13.12
N HIS A 8 10.28 -17.00 12.71
CA HIS A 8 9.94 -16.82 11.29
C HIS A 8 10.29 -15.41 10.78
N LEU A 9 9.97 -14.37 11.56
CA LEU A 9 10.32 -12.99 11.22
C LEU A 9 11.84 -12.78 11.11
N GLU A 10 12.61 -13.42 12.01
CA GLU A 10 14.07 -13.39 11.99
C GLU A 10 14.63 -14.06 10.73
N ILE A 11 14.09 -15.23 10.37
CA ILE A 11 14.48 -15.96 9.15
C ILE A 11 14.19 -15.12 7.90
N ASP A 12 12.99 -14.54 7.79
CA ASP A 12 12.59 -13.75 6.63
C ASP A 12 13.46 -12.49 6.48
N CYS A 13 13.73 -11.79 7.59
CA CYS A 13 14.61 -10.63 7.62
C CYS A 13 16.03 -10.98 7.16
N HIS A 14 16.57 -12.09 7.67
CA HIS A 14 17.91 -12.57 7.30
C HIS A 14 17.98 -12.96 5.81
N PHE A 15 16.97 -13.67 5.31
CA PHE A 15 16.89 -14.06 3.91
C PHE A 15 16.90 -12.84 2.97
N VAL A 16 16.02 -11.86 3.23
CA VAL A 16 15.95 -10.63 2.41
C VAL A 16 17.26 -9.85 2.47
N ARG A 17 17.88 -9.72 3.66
CA ARG A 17 19.18 -9.06 3.82
C ARG A 17 20.27 -9.74 3.00
N ASN A 18 20.35 -11.08 3.04
CA ASN A 18 21.33 -11.83 2.27
C ASN A 18 21.12 -11.62 0.76
N LYS A 19 19.87 -11.63 0.28
CA LYS A 19 19.57 -11.38 -1.14
C LYS A 19 19.96 -9.97 -1.60
N ILE A 20 19.88 -8.99 -0.71
CA ILE A 20 20.39 -7.63 -0.97
C ILE A 20 21.93 -7.62 -1.03
N GLN A 21 22.60 -8.28 -0.08
CA GLN A 21 24.07 -8.37 -0.05
C GLN A 21 24.65 -9.14 -1.24
N GLU A 22 23.97 -10.19 -1.69
CA GLU A 22 24.31 -10.95 -2.91
C GLU A 22 24.06 -10.15 -4.20
N GLY A 23 23.44 -8.96 -4.12
CA GLY A 23 23.11 -8.12 -5.27
C GLY A 23 21.92 -8.63 -6.09
N VAL A 24 21.22 -9.67 -5.62
CA VAL A 24 20.01 -10.21 -6.26
C VAL A 24 18.83 -9.24 -6.13
N LEU A 25 18.78 -8.50 -5.02
CA LEU A 25 17.77 -7.47 -4.77
C LEU A 25 18.43 -6.09 -4.61
N GLY A 26 17.94 -5.10 -5.35
CA GLY A 26 18.28 -3.69 -5.15
C GLY A 26 17.18 -2.98 -4.36
N LEU A 27 17.56 -2.17 -3.37
CA LEU A 27 16.62 -1.32 -2.64
C LEU A 27 16.57 0.07 -3.27
N LEU A 28 15.36 0.53 -3.59
CA LEU A 28 15.10 1.90 -4.02
C LEU A 28 14.31 2.61 -2.92
N SER A 29 14.85 3.74 -2.45
CA SER A 29 14.14 4.58 -1.49
C SER A 29 13.02 5.33 -2.22
N ILE A 30 11.79 5.18 -1.72
CA ILE A 30 10.61 5.89 -2.22
C ILE A 30 10.17 6.85 -1.12
N SER A 31 9.84 8.09 -1.50
CA SER A 31 9.30 9.04 -0.52
C SER A 31 7.97 8.53 0.04
N SER A 32 7.69 8.80 1.31
CA SER A 32 6.44 8.33 1.94
C SER A 32 5.17 8.86 1.25
N LYS A 33 5.27 9.99 0.55
CA LYS A 33 4.18 10.57 -0.27
C LYS A 33 3.91 9.76 -1.55
N GLU A 34 4.89 8.99 -2.00
CA GLU A 34 4.83 8.20 -3.23
C GLU A 34 4.71 6.70 -2.99
N GLN A 35 4.94 6.26 -1.75
CA GLN A 35 4.85 4.87 -1.31
C GLN A 35 3.40 4.38 -1.25
N LEU A 36 2.86 4.01 -2.41
CA LEU A 36 1.47 3.55 -2.58
C LEU A 36 1.11 2.35 -1.68
N ALA A 37 2.08 1.51 -1.33
CA ALA A 37 1.86 0.38 -0.42
C ALA A 37 1.35 0.82 0.97
N ASP A 38 1.70 2.03 1.42
CA ASP A 38 1.23 2.56 2.70
C ASP A 38 -0.29 2.78 2.71
N PHE A 39 -0.89 3.06 1.56
CA PHE A 39 -2.35 3.16 1.41
C PHE A 39 -3.07 1.85 1.76
N PHE A 40 -2.46 0.70 1.43
CA PHE A 40 -3.07 -0.61 1.65
C PHE A 40 -2.72 -1.22 3.01
N THR A 41 -1.62 -0.78 3.63
CA THR A 41 -1.05 -1.42 4.82
C THR A 41 -1.15 -0.58 6.07
N LYS A 42 -1.41 0.73 5.96
CA LYS A 42 -1.48 1.66 7.09
C LYS A 42 -2.81 2.40 7.12
N VAL A 43 -3.23 2.78 8.32
CA VAL A 43 -4.29 3.77 8.51
C VAL A 43 -3.67 5.15 8.30
N LEU A 44 -4.00 5.81 7.19
CA LEU A 44 -3.49 7.14 6.85
C LEU A 44 -4.51 8.23 7.19
N PRO A 45 -4.09 9.38 7.74
CA PRO A 45 -4.97 10.51 7.94
C PRO A 45 -5.39 11.12 6.59
N PRO A 46 -6.54 11.82 6.53
CA PRO A 46 -7.09 12.35 5.27
C PRO A 46 -6.10 13.16 4.40
N PRO A 47 -5.22 14.04 4.95
CA PRO A 47 -4.28 14.80 4.14
C PRO A 47 -3.27 13.94 3.37
N SER A 48 -2.84 12.81 3.95
CA SER A 48 -1.92 11.87 3.32
C SER A 48 -2.64 10.90 2.39
N PHE A 49 -3.95 10.72 2.56
CA PHE A 49 -4.78 9.78 1.83
C PHE A 49 -5.27 10.34 0.48
N VAL A 50 -5.66 11.63 0.43
CA VAL A 50 -6.20 12.28 -0.79
C VAL A 50 -5.30 12.15 -2.03
N PRO A 51 -3.97 12.35 -1.95
CA PRO A 51 -3.09 12.17 -3.11
C PRO A 51 -3.13 10.74 -3.68
N PHE A 52 -3.28 9.73 -2.81
CA PHE A 52 -3.38 8.33 -3.23
C PHE A 52 -4.71 8.03 -3.92
N ILE A 53 -5.83 8.62 -3.50
CA ILE A 53 -7.14 8.49 -4.19
C ILE A 53 -7.00 8.93 -5.66
N SER A 54 -6.42 10.12 -5.89
CA SER A 54 -6.23 10.68 -7.23
C SER A 54 -5.26 9.81 -8.05
N LYS A 55 -4.17 9.34 -7.45
CA LYS A 55 -3.18 8.48 -8.11
C LYS A 55 -3.73 7.10 -8.49
N LEU A 56 -4.68 6.58 -7.71
CA LEU A 56 -5.36 5.31 -7.95
C LEU A 56 -6.57 5.42 -8.90
N GLY A 57 -6.96 6.64 -9.29
CA GLY A 57 -8.13 6.86 -10.14
C GLY A 57 -9.45 6.43 -9.49
N MET A 58 -9.54 6.50 -8.16
CA MET A 58 -10.72 6.05 -7.43
C MET A 58 -11.92 6.95 -7.72
N ILE A 59 -13.06 6.34 -8.04
CA ILE A 59 -14.32 7.03 -8.28
C ILE A 59 -15.20 7.01 -7.03
N TYR A 60 -15.88 8.12 -6.76
CA TYR A 60 -16.84 8.19 -5.65
C TYR A 60 -18.19 7.60 -6.09
N ILE A 61 -18.40 6.33 -5.74
CA ILE A 61 -19.57 5.55 -6.18
C ILE A 61 -20.91 6.01 -5.58
N TYR A 62 -20.90 6.86 -4.55
CA TYR A 62 -22.11 7.42 -3.96
C TYR A 62 -22.56 8.73 -4.64
N HIS A 63 -21.81 9.23 -5.63
CA HIS A 63 -22.22 10.30 -6.56
C HIS A 63 -22.60 9.68 -7.92
N ALA A 64 -23.38 8.61 -7.90
CA ALA A 64 -24.08 8.20 -9.11
C ALA A 64 -25.12 9.30 -9.42
N PRO A 65 -25.13 9.92 -10.61
CA PRO A 65 -26.32 10.64 -11.03
C PRO A 65 -27.42 9.59 -11.01
N ALA A 66 -28.43 9.77 -10.15
CA ALA A 66 -29.60 8.93 -10.16
C ALA A 66 -30.01 8.76 -11.62
N CYS A 67 -30.13 7.50 -12.07
CA CYS A 67 -30.67 7.18 -13.39
C CYS A 67 -32.09 7.73 -13.44
N ARG A 68 -32.21 9.04 -13.69
CA ARG A 68 -33.47 9.75 -13.84
C ARG A 68 -33.96 9.28 -15.18
N GLY A 69 -34.79 8.23 -15.14
CA GLY A 69 -35.47 7.69 -16.30
C GLY A 69 -36.05 8.85 -17.09
N MET A 70 -35.55 9.04 -18.31
CA MET A 70 -36.18 9.94 -19.26
C MET A 70 -37.44 9.23 -19.74
N SER A 71 -38.56 9.44 -19.03
CA SER A 71 -39.87 9.17 -19.62
C SER A 71 -40.11 10.22 -20.69
N LYS A 72 -40.19 9.74 -21.94
CA LYS A 72 -40.79 10.46 -23.06
C LYS A 72 -42.29 10.62 -22.86
#